data_AF-A0A1J4TVX5-F1
#
_entry.id   AF-A0A1J4TVX5-F1
#
_cell.length_a   1.000
_cell.length_b   1.000
_cell.length_c   1.000
_cell.angle_alpha   90.00
_cell.angle_beta   90.00
_cell.angle_gamma   90.00
#
_symmetry.space_group_name_H-M   'P 1'
#
loop_
_entity.id
_entity.type
_entity.pdbx_description
1 polymer ?
#
loop_
_entity_poly.entity_id
_entity_poly.type
_entity_poly.pdbx_seq_one_letter_code
_entity_poly.pdbx_strand_id
1 'polypeptide(L)'
;MKVSLEEKIKNVSVKPQIDAHQSFLLSLYGSTREDELTMSSLNELEKRAFIKQQFRLKEDDYKRKFFDAEFLILYRKKKPIGRVVYRISDSIHLIEPSEQVHLQNFV
;
A
#
# COMPACT_ATOMS: atom_id res chain seq x y z
N MET A 1 1.31 -21.04 16.23
CA MET A 1 2.02 -21.79 15.16
C MET A 1 2.54 -20.79 14.13
N LYS A 2 3.86 -20.62 14.00
CA LYS A 2 4.47 -19.63 13.10
C LYS A 2 4.47 -20.20 11.67
N VAL A 3 3.68 -19.62 10.77
CA VAL A 3 3.72 -19.96 9.34
C VAL A 3 5.04 -19.46 8.76
N SER A 4 5.76 -20.30 8.00
CA SER A 4 7.04 -19.94 7.38
C SER A 4 6.87 -18.81 6.37
N LEU A 5 7.94 -18.02 6.15
CA LEU A 5 7.93 -16.95 5.15
C LEU A 5 7.63 -17.50 3.75
N GLU A 6 8.19 -18.67 3.44
CA GLU A 6 7.97 -19.41 2.19
C GLU A 6 6.48 -19.70 1.95
N GLU A 7 5.75 -20.15 2.96
CA GLU A 7 4.31 -20.37 2.86
C GLU A 7 3.53 -19.06 2.69
N LYS A 8 3.99 -17.95 3.28
CA LYS A 8 3.35 -16.63 3.17
C LYS A 8 3.53 -15.98 1.79
N ILE A 9 4.64 -16.23 1.14
CA ILE A 9 4.95 -15.70 -0.21
C ILE A 9 4.50 -16.66 -1.34
N LYS A 10 4.10 -17.89 -0.99
CA LYS A 10 3.54 -18.85 -1.93
C LYS A 10 2.35 -18.25 -2.69
N ASN A 11 2.40 -18.31 -4.02
CA ASN A 11 1.38 -17.75 -4.93
C ASN A 11 1.25 -16.21 -4.89
N VAL A 12 2.30 -15.49 -4.51
CA VAL A 12 2.40 -14.06 -4.76
C VAL A 12 2.93 -13.83 -6.18
N SER A 13 2.27 -12.96 -6.92
CA SER A 13 2.71 -12.51 -8.26
C SER A 13 2.74 -10.99 -8.31
N VAL A 14 3.53 -10.45 -9.23
CA VAL A 14 3.64 -9.01 -9.50
C VAL A 14 3.15 -8.72 -10.91
N LYS A 15 2.41 -7.63 -11.08
CA LYS A 15 1.99 -7.12 -12.40
C LYS A 15 2.15 -5.60 -12.47
N PRO A 16 2.31 -5.01 -13.66
CA PRO A 16 2.33 -3.56 -13.81
C PRO A 16 1.09 -2.89 -13.20
N GLN A 17 1.29 -1.74 -12.56
CA GLN A 17 0.21 -0.87 -12.13
C GLN A 17 -0.51 -0.27 -13.34
N ILE A 18 -1.85 -0.23 -13.31
CA ILE A 18 -2.71 0.43 -14.30
C ILE A 18 -3.73 1.31 -13.58
N ASP A 19 -4.42 2.18 -14.32
CA ASP A 19 -5.39 3.13 -13.75
C ASP A 19 -6.54 2.46 -12.99
N ALA A 20 -6.93 1.25 -13.37
CA ALA A 20 -7.96 0.47 -12.66
C ALA A 20 -7.58 0.15 -11.20
N HIS A 21 -6.29 0.26 -10.83
CA HIS A 21 -5.84 0.05 -9.46
C HIS A 21 -6.00 1.27 -8.55
N GLN A 22 -6.40 2.43 -9.07
CA GLN A 22 -6.52 3.65 -8.27
C GLN A 22 -7.45 3.50 -7.06
N SER A 23 -8.61 2.86 -7.23
CA SER A 23 -9.52 2.59 -6.10
C SER A 23 -8.92 1.66 -5.06
N PHE A 24 -8.14 0.66 -5.50
CA PHE A 24 -7.42 -0.24 -4.60
C PHE A 24 -6.32 0.52 -3.84
N LEU A 25 -5.51 1.32 -4.53
CA LEU A 25 -4.42 2.09 -3.92
C LEU A 25 -4.92 3.13 -2.92
N LEU A 26 -6.04 3.79 -3.22
CA LEU A 26 -6.69 4.70 -2.27
C LEU A 26 -7.14 3.96 -1.01
N SER A 27 -7.73 2.77 -1.16
CA SER A 27 -8.12 1.92 -0.02
C SER A 27 -6.91 1.45 0.78
N LEU A 28 -5.84 1.02 0.09
CA LEU A 28 -4.56 0.60 0.66
C LEU A 28 -3.94 1.73 1.50
N TYR A 29 -3.97 2.95 0.97
CA TYR A 29 -3.48 4.14 1.65
C TYR A 29 -4.36 4.49 2.86
N GLY A 30 -5.69 4.46 2.69
CA GLY A 30 -6.65 4.75 3.75
C GLY A 30 -6.54 3.82 4.96
N SER A 31 -6.33 2.51 4.74
CA SER A 31 -6.22 1.53 5.82
C SER A 31 -5.00 1.75 6.72
N THR A 32 -3.97 2.45 6.24
CA THR A 32 -2.80 2.82 7.08
C THR A 32 -3.04 4.03 7.97
N ARG A 33 -4.15 4.75 7.76
CA ARG A 33 -4.52 5.97 8.50
C ARG A 33 -5.80 5.84 9.29
N GLU A 34 -6.41 4.66 9.30
CA GLU A 34 -7.69 4.43 9.96
C GLU A 34 -7.58 4.66 11.47
N ASP A 35 -6.50 4.19 12.09
CA ASP A 35 -6.23 4.40 13.52
C ASP A 35 -6.00 5.89 13.85
N GLU A 36 -5.23 6.61 13.03
CA GLU A 36 -4.97 8.04 13.19
C GLU A 36 -6.25 8.88 13.03
N LEU A 37 -7.08 8.54 12.05
CA LEU A 37 -8.31 9.28 11.73
C LEU A 37 -9.46 8.96 12.67
N THR A 38 -9.44 7.80 13.33
CA THR A 38 -10.41 7.45 14.37
C THR A 38 -10.35 8.41 15.56
N MET A 39 -9.17 8.98 15.86
CA MET A 39 -8.97 9.96 16.92
C MET A 39 -9.31 11.41 16.50
N SER A 40 -9.67 11.65 15.24
CA SER A 40 -10.03 12.98 14.74
C SER A 40 -11.50 13.31 14.99
N SER A 41 -11.84 14.60 15.03
CA SER A 41 -13.23 15.10 15.11
C SER A 41 -13.98 15.07 13.77
N LEU A 42 -13.35 14.57 12.71
CA LEU A 42 -13.93 14.52 11.37
C LEU A 42 -15.05 13.48 11.29
N ASN A 43 -16.11 13.77 10.55
CA ASN A 43 -17.11 12.76 10.21
C ASN A 43 -16.60 11.84 9.08
N GLU A 44 -17.32 10.74 8.81
CA GLU A 44 -16.90 9.74 7.81
C GLU A 44 -16.79 10.28 6.37
N LEU A 45 -17.58 11.29 6.01
CA LEU A 45 -17.46 11.94 4.71
C LEU A 45 -16.19 12.79 4.62
N GLU A 46 -15.91 13.55 5.68
CA GLU A 46 -14.72 14.39 5.80
C GLU A 46 -13.44 13.54 5.85
N LYS A 47 -13.43 12.45 6.60
CA LYS A 47 -12.30 11.49 6.62
C LYS A 47 -12.01 10.96 5.22
N ARG A 48 -13.04 10.53 4.47
CA ARG A 48 -12.86 10.05 3.08
C ARG A 48 -12.33 11.12 2.14
N ALA A 49 -12.85 12.35 2.26
CA ALA A 49 -12.37 13.47 1.46
C ALA A 49 -10.90 13.80 1.79
N PHE A 50 -10.55 13.80 3.07
CA PHE A 50 -9.19 14.03 3.56
C PHE A 50 -8.22 12.96 3.07
N ILE A 51 -8.54 11.66 3.25
CA ILE A 51 -7.72 10.54 2.74
C ILE A 51 -7.51 10.69 1.23
N LYS A 52 -8.56 11.00 0.46
CA LYS A 52 -8.47 11.16 -0.99
C LYS A 52 -7.55 12.32 -1.39
N GLN A 53 -7.61 13.44 -0.66
CA GLN A 53 -6.71 14.57 -0.89
C GLN A 53 -5.26 14.19 -0.60
N GLN A 54 -5.00 13.60 0.57
CA GLN A 54 -3.66 13.20 0.98
C GLN A 54 -3.06 12.14 0.06
N PHE A 55 -3.88 11.18 -0.37
CA PHE A 55 -3.48 10.16 -1.34
C PHE A 55 -3.02 10.78 -2.67
N ARG A 56 -3.76 11.75 -3.23
CA ARG A 56 -3.37 12.43 -4.48
C ARG A 56 -2.02 13.12 -4.35
N LEU A 57 -1.83 13.89 -3.28
CA LEU A 57 -0.55 14.58 -3.03
C LEU A 57 0.60 13.58 -2.92
N LYS A 58 0.38 12.46 -2.24
CA LYS A 58 1.36 11.38 -2.08
C LYS A 58 1.70 10.70 -3.41
N GLU A 59 0.68 10.37 -4.22
CA GLU A 59 0.87 9.74 -5.53
C GLU A 59 1.65 10.64 -6.49
N ASP A 60 1.31 11.92 -6.54
CA ASP A 60 2.00 12.90 -7.40
C ASP A 60 3.47 13.05 -6.97
N ASP A 61 3.72 13.14 -5.67
CA ASP A 61 5.09 13.18 -5.14
C ASP A 61 5.88 11.91 -5.46
N TYR A 62 5.27 10.74 -5.33
CA TYR A 62 5.90 9.46 -5.63
C TYR A 62 6.26 9.34 -7.10
N LYS A 63 5.35 9.70 -8.01
CA LYS A 63 5.63 9.69 -9.46
C LYS A 63 6.77 10.63 -9.83
N ARG A 64 6.88 11.79 -9.18
CA ARG A 64 8.00 12.72 -9.39
C ARG A 64 9.32 12.18 -8.83
N LYS A 65 9.31 11.67 -7.61
CA LYS A 65 10.51 11.17 -6.91
C LYS A 65 11.06 9.87 -7.53
N PHE A 66 10.16 9.03 -8.02
CA PHE A 66 10.44 7.72 -8.59
C PHE A 66 10.04 7.65 -10.07
N PHE A 67 10.37 8.70 -10.83
CA PHE A 67 10.01 8.82 -12.25
C PHE A 67 10.65 7.74 -13.15
N ASP A 68 11.76 7.16 -12.68
CA ASP A 68 12.56 6.11 -13.31
C ASP A 68 12.32 4.72 -12.69
N ALA A 69 11.26 4.56 -11.88
CA ALA A 69 10.89 3.31 -11.25
C ALA A 69 9.65 2.69 -11.90
N GLU A 70 9.58 1.37 -11.83
CA GLU A 70 8.44 0.55 -12.19
C GLU A 70 7.46 0.47 -11.02
N PHE A 71 6.21 0.85 -11.25
CA PHE A 71 5.14 0.70 -10.28
C PHE A 71 4.43 -0.63 -10.52
N LEU A 72 4.48 -1.53 -9.53
CA LEU A 72 3.98 -2.90 -9.62
C LEU A 72 2.92 -3.15 -8.54
N ILE A 73 1.89 -3.92 -8.86
CA ILE A 73 0.90 -4.42 -7.90
C ILE A 73 1.22 -5.86 -7.51
N LEU A 74 1.24 -6.12 -6.21
CA LEU A 74 1.34 -7.46 -5.64
C LEU A 74 -0.04 -8.11 -5.64
N TYR A 75 -0.10 -9.35 -6.11
CA TYR A 75 -1.31 -10.17 -6.11
C TYR A 75 -1.08 -11.44 -5.31
N ARG A 76 -2.07 -11.81 -4.49
CA ARG A 76 -2.22 -13.18 -4.01
C ARG A 76 -3.40 -13.80 -4.75
N LYS A 77 -3.14 -14.85 -5.52
CA LYS A 77 -4.11 -15.41 -6.49
C LYS A 77 -4.55 -14.33 -7.48
N LYS A 78 -5.79 -13.81 -7.37
CA LYS A 78 -6.36 -12.76 -8.23
C LYS A 78 -6.65 -11.45 -7.50
N LYS A 79 -6.32 -11.35 -6.20
CA LYS A 79 -6.61 -10.17 -5.39
C LYS A 79 -5.34 -9.32 -5.26
N PRO A 80 -5.41 -8.01 -5.55
CA PRO A 80 -4.31 -7.10 -5.24
C PRO A 80 -4.17 -6.99 -3.71
N ILE A 81 -2.93 -7.01 -3.21
CA ILE A 81 -2.60 -7.03 -1.78
C ILE A 81 -1.55 -6.00 -1.38
N GLY A 82 -0.95 -5.31 -2.35
CA GLY A 82 -0.01 -4.23 -2.08
C GLY A 82 0.57 -3.64 -3.36
N ARG A 83 1.49 -2.71 -3.18
CA ARG A 83 2.25 -2.08 -4.25
C ARG A 83 3.74 -2.18 -3.96
N VAL A 84 4.53 -2.32 -5.02
CA VAL A 84 5.99 -2.26 -5.03
C VAL A 84 6.43 -1.18 -6.01
N VAL A 85 7.41 -0.37 -5.62
CA VAL A 85 8.07 0.58 -6.52
C VAL A 85 9.49 0.07 -6.76
N TYR A 86 9.75 -0.41 -7.97
CA TYR A 86 10.98 -1.10 -8.32
C TYR A 86 11.85 -0.22 -9.23
N ARG A 87 13.03 0.19 -8.74
CA ARG A 87 14.03 0.92 -9.54
C ARG A 87 15.22 0.01 -9.80
N ILE A 88 15.72 -0.03 -11.04
CA ILE A 88 16.93 -0.78 -11.40
C ILE A 88 18.16 0.05 -10.96
N SER A 89 18.45 -0.02 -9.66
CA SER A 89 19.70 0.32 -8.99
C SER A 89 19.82 -0.64 -7.78
N ASP A 90 20.97 -0.75 -7.12
CA ASP A 90 21.28 -1.76 -6.06
C ASP A 90 20.36 -1.80 -4.81
N SER A 91 19.19 -1.16 -4.84
CA SER A 91 18.24 -1.10 -3.75
C SER A 91 16.77 -1.27 -4.19
N ILE A 92 16.08 -2.18 -3.50
CA ILE A 92 14.63 -2.41 -3.58
C ILE A 92 13.97 -1.50 -2.54
N HIS A 93 12.99 -0.67 -2.92
CA HIS A 93 12.33 0.23 -1.97
C HIS A 93 10.80 0.16 -1.98
N LEU A 94 10.28 0.12 -0.76
CA LEU A 94 8.89 0.23 -0.32
C LEU A 94 7.90 -0.75 -0.96
N ILE A 95 7.65 -1.83 -0.22
CA ILE A 95 6.34 -2.48 -0.20
C ILE A 95 5.46 -1.55 0.66
N GLU A 96 4.31 -1.12 0.16
CA GLU A 96 3.24 -0.60 1.02
C GLU A 96 2.33 -1.79 1.38
N PRO A 97 2.63 -2.57 2.45
CA PRO A 97 1.66 -3.53 2.95
C PRO A 97 0.53 -2.74 3.60
N SER A 98 -0.71 -2.95 3.15
CA SER A 98 -1.90 -2.54 3.90
C SER A 98 -2.24 -3.49 5.04
N GLU A 99 -1.29 -4.30 5.51
CA GLU A 99 -1.45 -4.94 6.81
C GLU A 99 -0.87 -3.97 7.84
N GLN A 100 -1.71 -3.52 8.77
CA GLN A 100 -1.28 -2.98 10.05
C GLN A 100 -0.05 -3.76 10.52
N VAL A 101 1.13 -3.15 10.45
CA VAL A 101 2.27 -3.57 11.28
C VAL A 101 1.99 -3.02 12.66
N HIS A 102 1.02 -3.65 13.31
CA HIS A 102 0.97 -3.66 14.75
C HIS A 102 2.07 -4.63 15.19
N LEU A 103 3.27 -4.10 15.45
CA LEU A 103 4.24 -4.79 16.31
C LEU A 103 3.68 -4.77 17.74
N GLN A 104 2.55 -5.44 17.97
CA GLN A 104 2.21 -5.90 19.31
C GLN A 104 2.99 -7.20 19.53
N ASN A 105 3.92 -7.10 20.47
CA ASN A 105 4.60 -8.17 21.20
C ASN A 105 3.96 -9.57 21.01
N PHE A 106 4.71 -10.47 20.38
CA PHE A 106 4.49 -11.90 20.60
C PHE A 106 5.39 -12.32 21.75
N VAL A 107 4.76 -12.59 22.90
CA VAL A 107 5.30 -13.49 23.93
C VAL A 107 5.52 -14.87 23.31
#